data_AF-A0A150SJ30-F1
#
_entry.id   AF-A0A150SJ30-F1
#
_cell.length_a   1.000
_cell.length_b   1.000
_cell.length_c   1.000
_cell.angle_alpha   90.00
_cell.angle_beta   90.00
_cell.angle_gamma   90.00
#
_symmetry.space_group_name_H-M   'P 1'
#
loop_
_entity.id
_entity.type
_entity.pdbx_description
1 polymer ?
#
loop_
_entity_poly.entity_id
_entity_poly.type
_entity_poly.pdbx_seq_one_letter_code
_entity_poly.pdbx_strand_id
1 'polypeptide(L)' 'MEVEPGRCYFAAAALVRGEMRALRISVEVGDRAARDDAGEGGEGAGVAFCSDIEESAALRVSARGGSPVWVLSVWPMD' A
#
# COMPACT_ATOMS: atom_id res chain seq x y z
N MET A 1 0.65 8.26 -7.30
CA MET A 1 1.31 9.30 -6.49
C MET A 1 2.65 9.60 -7.11
N GLU A 2 3.21 10.78 -6.83
CA GLU A 2 4.57 11.14 -7.24
C GLU A 2 5.59 10.42 -6.35
N VAL A 3 6.70 9.99 -6.96
CA VAL A 3 7.86 9.39 -6.29
C VAL A 3 9.12 9.93 -6.92
N GLU A 4 10.21 9.89 -6.16
CA GLU A 4 11.53 10.34 -6.62
C GLU A 4 12.31 9.15 -7.17
N PRO A 5 12.92 9.26 -8.36
CA PRO A 5 13.84 8.26 -8.87
C PRO A 5 14.97 7.97 -7.87
N GLY A 6 15.31 6.70 -7.69
CA GLY A 6 16.33 6.23 -6.76
C GLY A 6 15.90 6.20 -5.29
N ARG A 7 14.62 6.45 -4.96
CA ARG A 7 14.12 6.49 -3.58
C ARG A 7 13.22 5.30 -3.26
N CYS A 8 13.29 4.84 -2.02
CA CYS A 8 12.43 3.78 -1.48
C CYS A 8 11.36 4.36 -0.56
N TYR A 9 10.21 3.69 -0.53
CA TYR A 9 9.03 4.11 0.20
C TYR A 9 8.36 2.92 0.87
N PHE A 10 7.62 3.22 1.93
CA PHE A 10 6.68 2.29 2.54
C PHE A 10 5.28 2.88 2.47
N ALA A 11 4.34 2.07 1.98
CA ALA A 11 2.93 2.39 1.95
C ALA A 11 2.17 1.49 2.91
N ALA A 12 1.32 2.08 3.74
CA ALA A 12 0.51 1.35 4.71
C ALA A 12 -0.95 1.78 4.65
N ALA A 13 -1.84 0.81 4.73
CA ALA A 13 -3.26 1.03 4.93
C ALA A 13 -3.71 0.40 6.25
N ALA A 14 -4.61 1.06 6.96
CA ALA A 14 -5.18 0.55 8.21
C ALA A 14 -6.67 0.86 8.33
N LEU A 15 -7.41 -0.01 9.03
CA LEU A 15 -8.79 0.22 9.43
C LEU A 15 -8.87 1.36 10.44
N VAL A 16 -9.79 2.29 10.19
CA VAL A 16 -10.15 3.37 11.13
C VAL A 16 -11.47 3.04 11.84
N ARG A 17 -12.44 2.47 11.10
CA ARG A 17 -13.77 2.14 11.63
C ARG A 17 -14.46 1.08 10.78
N GLY A 18 -15.32 0.27 11.40
CA GLY A 18 -16.14 -0.76 10.74
C GLY A 18 -15.56 -2.14 10.97
N GLU A 19 -15.97 -3.12 10.16
CA GLU A 19 -15.44 -4.48 10.23
C GLU A 19 -14.56 -4.76 9.01
N MET A 20 -13.30 -5.15 9.22
CA MET A 20 -12.39 -5.57 8.17
C MET A 20 -12.27 -7.09 8.14
N ARG A 21 -12.59 -7.70 6.99
CA ARG A 21 -12.34 -9.13 6.75
C ARG A 21 -11.06 -9.35 5.96
N ALA A 22 -10.76 -8.44 5.04
CA ALA A 22 -9.53 -8.45 4.27
C ALA A 22 -9.15 -7.02 3.87
N LEU A 23 -7.91 -6.63 4.17
CA LEU A 23 -7.28 -5.44 3.67
C LEU A 23 -6.01 -5.83 2.91
N ARG A 24 -5.86 -5.31 1.69
CA ARG A 24 -4.73 -5.63 0.80
C ARG A 24 -4.23 -4.37 0.15
N ILE A 25 -2.91 -4.22 0.07
CA ILE A 25 -2.24 -3.15 -0.67
C ILE A 25 -1.33 -3.74 -1.75
N SER A 26 -1.34 -3.13 -2.92
CA SER A 26 -0.37 -3.38 -3.99
C SER A 26 0.11 -2.08 -4.58
N VAL A 27 1.34 -2.09 -5.09
CA VAL A 27 2.01 -0.98 -5.73
C VAL A 27 2.54 -1.42 -7.09
N GLU A 28 2.34 -0.59 -8.09
CA GLU A 28 2.90 -0.72 -9.43
C GLU A 28 3.82 0.48 -9.70
N VAL A 29 5.06 0.22 -10.12
CA VAL A 29 6.09 1.21 -10.47
C VAL A 29 6.71 0.81 -11.80
N GLY A 30 6.31 1.48 -12.88
CA GLY A 30 6.63 1.04 -14.24
C GLY A 30 6.15 -0.40 -14.46
N ASP A 31 7.05 -1.28 -14.86
CA ASP A 31 6.77 -2.71 -15.09
C ASP A 31 6.89 -3.59 -13.83
N ARG A 32 7.19 -2.99 -12.66
CA ARG A 32 7.35 -3.72 -11.40
C ARG A 32 6.08 -3.63 -10.56
N ALA A 33 5.71 -4.74 -9.95
CA ALA A 33 4.63 -4.79 -8.98
C ALA A 33 5.14 -5.35 -7.64
N ALA A 34 4.78 -4.69 -6.55
CA ALA A 34 4.98 -5.15 -5.19
C ALA A 34 3.62 -5.29 -4.51
N ARG A 35 3.49 -6.27 -3.63
CA ARG A 35 2.24 -6.54 -2.92
C ARG A 35 2.57 -6.99 -1.51
N ASP A 36 1.70 -6.60 -0.58
CA ASP A 36 1.73 -7.20 0.73
C ASP A 36 1.16 -8.63 0.67
N ASP A 37 2.01 -9.61 0.97
CA ASP A 37 1.67 -11.03 1.16
C ASP A 37 1.40 -11.37 2.64
N ALA A 38 1.41 -10.39 3.55
CA ALA A 38 1.10 -10.60 4.96
C ALA A 38 -0.32 -11.16 5.16
N GLY A 39 -0.40 -12.15 6.06
CA GLY A 39 -1.47 -13.13 6.15
C GLY A 39 -2.89 -12.62 6.38
N GLU A 40 -3.85 -13.52 6.14
CA GLU A 40 -5.28 -13.27 6.32
C GLU A 40 -5.60 -12.83 7.75
N GLY A 41 -6.32 -11.70 7.89
CA GLY A 41 -6.94 -11.28 9.15
C GLY A 41 -6.40 -10.00 9.80
N GLY A 42 -5.45 -9.29 9.19
CA GLY A 42 -4.95 -8.02 9.72
C GLY A 42 -5.91 -6.84 9.52
N GLU A 43 -6.04 -5.99 10.54
CA GLU A 43 -6.66 -4.65 10.43
C GLU A 43 -5.78 -3.65 9.65
N GLY A 44 -4.59 -4.08 9.22
CA GLY A 44 -3.62 -3.30 8.47
C GLY A 44 -2.92 -4.12 7.38
N ALA A 45 -2.37 -3.43 6.38
CA ALA A 45 -1.54 -3.97 5.32
C ALA A 45 -0.42 -2.99 4.97
N GLY A 46 0.77 -3.48 4.61
CA GLY A 46 1.95 -2.64 4.34
C GLY A 46 2.86 -3.21 3.26
N VAL A 47 3.38 -2.36 2.39
CA VAL A 47 4.27 -2.76 1.30
C VAL A 47 5.40 -1.76 1.12
N ALA A 48 6.62 -2.30 1.05
CA ALA A 48 7.83 -1.56 0.68
C ALA A 48 8.05 -1.65 -0.83
N PHE A 49 8.48 -0.56 -1.46
CA PHE A 49 8.86 -0.54 -2.86
C PHE A 49 9.88 0.57 -3.12
N CYS A 50 10.64 0.48 -4.22
CA CYS A 50 11.56 1.51 -4.65
C CYS A 50 11.22 1.95 -6.07
N SER A 51 11.49 3.21 -6.36
CA SER A 51 11.53 3.69 -7.73
C SER A 51 12.99 3.73 -8.21
N ASP A 52 13.25 3.15 -9.39
CA ASP A 52 14.57 3.26 -10.01
C ASP A 52 14.64 4.54 -10.84
N ILE A 53 13.82 4.62 -11.88
CA ILE A 53 13.78 5.71 -12.86
C ILE A 53 12.41 6.39 -12.95
N GLU A 54 11.41 5.80 -12.31
CA GLU A 54 10.02 6.25 -12.46
C GLU A 54 9.73 7.44 -11.55
N GLU A 55 8.91 8.36 -12.03
CA GLU A 55 8.49 9.53 -11.25
C GLU A 55 7.07 9.35 -10.67
N SER A 56 6.44 8.22 -10.97
CA SER A 56 5.09 7.91 -10.50
C SER A 56 4.93 6.44 -10.10
N ALA A 57 4.07 6.22 -9.11
CA ALA A 57 3.66 4.89 -8.68
C ALA A 57 2.14 4.82 -8.52
N ALA A 58 1.54 3.70 -8.91
CA ALA A 58 0.12 3.43 -8.71
C ALA A 58 -0.06 2.55 -7.46
N LEU A 59 -0.86 3.02 -6.51
CA LEU A 59 -1.23 2.25 -5.32
C LEU A 59 -2.68 1.80 -5.44
N ARG A 60 -2.92 0.53 -5.14
CA ARG A 60 -4.25 -0.05 -5.10
C ARG A 60 -4.51 -0.65 -3.73
N VAL A 61 -5.53 -0.13 -3.06
CA VAL A 61 -6.04 -0.65 -1.79
C VAL A 61 -7.34 -1.40 -2.07
N SER A 62 -7.43 -2.64 -1.59
CA SER A 62 -8.64 -3.45 -1.65
C SER A 62 -9.09 -3.80 -0.23
N ALA A 63 -10.24 -3.26 0.16
CA ALA A 63 -10.86 -3.50 1.46
C ALA A 63 -12.17 -4.29 1.29
N ARG A 64 -12.37 -5.31 2.12
CA ARG A 64 -13.61 -6.12 2.16
C ARG A 64 -14.09 -6.25 3.60
N GLY A 65 -15.38 -6.04 3.83
CA GLY A 65 -15.99 -6.15 5.14
C GLY A 65 -17.28 -5.35 5.27
N GLY A 66 -17.74 -5.15 6.51
CA GLY A 66 -18.96 -4.40 6.83
C GLY A 66 -18.65 -2.92 7.04
N SER A 67 -19.04 -2.10 6.06
CA SER A 67 -18.85 -0.63 6.09
C SER A 67 -17.43 -0.17 6.52
N PRO A 68 -16.35 -0.68 5.92
CA PRO A 68 -15.00 -0.35 6.35
C PRO A 68 -14.63 1.09 5.95
N VAL A 69 -14.11 1.84 6.90
CA VAL A 69 -13.41 3.11 6.70
C VAL A 69 -11.93 2.86 6.98
N TRP A 70 -11.07 3.21 6.04
CA TRP A 70 -9.63 2.99 6.13
C TRP A 70 -8.86 4.26 5.78
N VAL A 71 -7.60 4.27 6.18
CA VAL A 71 -6.63 5.33 5.85
C VAL A 71 -5.45 4.71 5.12
N LEU A 72 -4.84 5.49 4.22
CA LEU A 72 -3.58 5.15 3.54
C LEU A 72 -2.56 6.24 3.89
N SER A 73 -1.32 5.83 4.12
CA SER A 73 -0.19 6.72 4.23
C SER A 73 0.99 6.14 3.48
N VAL A 74 1.80 7.02 2.90
CA VAL A 74 3.03 6.66 2.21
C VAL A 74 4.13 7.57 2.72
N TRP A 75 5.27 7.00 3.06
CA TRP A 75 6.43 7.75 3.51
C TRP A 75 7.71 7.19 2.91
N PRO A 76 8.71 8.05 2.70
CA PRO A 76 10.02 7.59 2.27
C PRO A 76 10.70 6.76 3.36
N MET A 77 11.54 5.83 2.93
CA MET A 77 12.47 5.10 3.78
C MET A 77 13.87 5.70 3.57
N ASP A 78 14.58 5.94 4.67
CA ASP A 78 15.97 6.39 4.66
C ASP A 78 16.94 5.23 4.34
#